data_AF-A0A8H6XHV5-F1
#
_entry.id   AF-A0A8H6XHV5-F1
#
_cell.length_a   1.000
_cell.length_b   1.000
_cell.length_c   1.000
_cell.angle_alpha   90.00
_cell.angle_beta   90.00
_cell.angle_gamma   90.00
#
_symmetry.space_group_name_H-M   'P 1'
#
loop_
_entity.id
_entity.type
_entity.pdbx_description
1 polymer ?
#
loop_
_entity_poly.entity_id
_entity_poly.type
_entity_poly.pdbx_seq_one_letter_code
_entity_poly.pdbx_strand_id
1 'polypeptide(L)'
;MADACQVPRPTQMFPSLGAVFRQALTLLVLSGTVSTQKAPAYDPAPFNYIGTIDGMTLNTASGPLGGGTLTVNGFKITIPKNTLVTLPSITVAWPELFVNGQPNLPLLGSVSWEATVFGNVVAGQHIAGLVYITQEATQSLTGFITSINFTTGHFFVDNAVECVLNDPLGRYGHTYTTNPLWSVDPDNPSVRASTGFPICIPRNSTDPECPLTNRPVDTQGNYLSIFTYPDPARVVAGGLDPRIMAPLAVGDYIIFSGIKTSEGVLALYSLEANLGIRTAPGTKPAYITVESANYGIIDPNPNLETGETRAVALATDATTTVEWFAIDVDPCTGEESERQLVIAQGSGVAPVGKIVYRLGKVDASPATREVGFRYSSGTSPGPRGIVAGQFIQPIFDFIFPELITFGANEVPNQFDVIPFLALGSGPLELGNPLAAPLASPTIVGQLSPWPGNPVPAPTSCPPPSAVTSTTPTTTPSATPSSPPPAKDIITIVSASSRNQKGQTTTTVVASSNNPAAQLFMAITGVDNVAATAMTKQANGQFSLAISTKGKPSSVTVTSSLGGTPVTQAV
;
A
#
# COMPACT_ATOMS: atom_id res chain seq x y z
N MET A 1 -76.55 -37.05 -21.01
CA MET A 1 -76.43 -37.12 -19.54
C MET A 1 -76.16 -35.69 -19.09
N ALA A 2 -77.17 -34.83 -19.07
CA ALA A 2 -78.23 -34.74 -18.03
C ALA A 2 -77.59 -34.38 -16.68
N ASP A 3 -77.88 -33.28 -16.00
CA ASP A 3 -79.07 -32.42 -16.09
C ASP A 3 -78.75 -30.96 -15.75
N ALA A 4 -79.43 -30.10 -16.48
CA ALA A 4 -79.76 -28.73 -16.12
C ALA A 4 -80.80 -28.74 -14.99
N CYS A 5 -80.81 -27.75 -14.11
CA CYS A 5 -82.11 -27.24 -13.65
C CYS A 5 -82.06 -25.77 -13.23
N GLN A 6 -83.11 -25.09 -13.65
CA GLN A 6 -83.33 -23.66 -13.77
C GLN A 6 -84.38 -23.21 -12.73
N VAL A 7 -84.35 -21.90 -12.36
CA VAL A 7 -85.53 -20.99 -12.20
C VAL A 7 -86.35 -21.13 -10.88
N PRO A 8 -87.15 -20.14 -10.36
CA PRO A 8 -87.57 -18.80 -10.85
C PRO A 8 -87.47 -17.59 -9.86
N ARG A 9 -87.81 -16.40 -10.40
CA ARG A 9 -88.18 -15.10 -9.75
C ARG A 9 -89.51 -15.14 -8.96
N PRO A 10 -89.82 -14.08 -8.17
CA PRO A 10 -90.82 -13.06 -8.63
C PRO A 10 -90.41 -11.60 -8.29
N THR A 11 -90.64 -10.56 -9.13
CA THR A 11 -91.86 -9.68 -9.25
C THR A 11 -92.37 -9.19 -7.88
N GLN A 12 -92.60 -7.92 -7.52
CA GLN A 12 -92.96 -6.64 -8.16
C GLN A 12 -92.40 -5.51 -7.23
N MET A 13 -92.31 -4.21 -7.53
CA MET A 13 -93.39 -3.24 -7.74
C MET A 13 -92.76 -1.84 -7.90
N PHE A 14 -93.22 -1.06 -8.88
CA PHE A 14 -93.03 0.41 -8.99
C PHE A 14 -93.82 1.14 -7.88
N PRO A 15 -93.42 2.34 -7.40
CA PRO A 15 -93.76 3.57 -8.13
C PRO A 15 -92.73 4.74 -8.07
N SER A 16 -92.97 5.63 -9.04
CA SER A 16 -92.47 6.98 -9.25
C SER A 16 -92.40 7.88 -8.02
N LEU A 17 -91.43 8.82 -8.00
CA LEU A 17 -91.67 10.27 -8.13
C LEU A 17 -90.36 11.06 -7.90
N GLY A 18 -90.16 12.10 -8.72
CA GLY A 18 -89.64 13.39 -8.22
C GLY A 18 -88.12 13.54 -8.11
N ALA A 19 -87.61 14.52 -8.84
CA ALA A 19 -86.19 14.81 -9.04
C ALA A 19 -85.50 15.53 -7.85
N VAL A 20 -84.15 15.59 -7.96
CA VAL A 20 -83.22 16.65 -7.52
C VAL A 20 -82.27 16.32 -6.34
N PHE A 21 -80.99 16.11 -6.72
CA PHE A 21 -79.72 16.43 -6.02
C PHE A 21 -79.40 15.82 -4.63
N ARG A 22 -78.44 14.87 -4.59
CA ARG A 22 -77.06 15.02 -4.02
C ARG A 22 -76.42 13.66 -3.65
N GLN A 23 -75.12 13.58 -3.96
CA GLN A 23 -74.08 12.66 -3.47
C GLN A 23 -74.07 11.22 -4.00
N ALA A 24 -73.22 11.03 -5.01
CA ALA A 24 -72.63 9.75 -5.37
C ALA A 24 -71.61 9.33 -4.29
N LEU A 25 -71.74 8.11 -3.77
CA LEU A 25 -70.66 7.40 -3.10
C LEU A 25 -70.42 6.09 -3.85
N THR A 26 -69.67 6.20 -4.94
CA THR A 26 -69.13 5.04 -5.65
C THR A 26 -67.87 4.60 -4.91
N LEU A 27 -67.95 3.47 -4.20
CA LEU A 27 -66.81 2.87 -3.50
C LEU A 27 -65.88 2.24 -4.55
N LEU A 28 -64.94 3.04 -5.04
CA LEU A 28 -63.84 2.58 -5.89
C LEU A 28 -62.81 1.90 -4.99
N VAL A 29 -62.75 0.57 -5.00
CA VAL A 29 -61.67 -0.20 -4.36
C VAL A 29 -60.41 0.01 -5.19
N LEU A 30 -59.70 1.10 -4.90
CA LEU A 30 -58.33 1.30 -5.34
C LEU A 30 -57.47 0.23 -4.67
N SER A 31 -57.07 -0.77 -5.44
CA SER A 31 -55.90 -1.58 -5.11
C SER A 31 -54.66 -0.70 -5.29
N GLY A 32 -54.48 0.27 -4.40
CA GLY A 32 -53.29 1.08 -4.34
C GLY A 32 -52.16 0.18 -3.90
N THR A 33 -51.33 -0.26 -4.84
CA THR A 33 -49.95 -0.62 -4.52
C THR A 33 -49.36 0.62 -3.86
N VAL A 34 -49.23 0.60 -2.54
CA VAL A 34 -48.38 1.54 -1.82
C VAL A 34 -46.96 1.21 -2.29
N SER A 35 -46.53 1.86 -3.38
CA SER A 35 -45.12 2.02 -3.63
C SER A 35 -44.63 2.86 -2.47
N THR A 36 -44.04 2.21 -1.47
CA THR A 36 -43.23 2.92 -0.48
C THR A 36 -42.17 3.63 -1.30
N GLN A 37 -42.33 4.93 -1.52
CA GLN A 37 -41.37 5.74 -2.23
C GLN A 37 -40.11 5.74 -1.35
N LYS A 38 -39.23 4.76 -1.57
CA LYS A 38 -37.87 4.78 -1.07
C LYS A 38 -37.32 6.13 -1.52
N ALA A 39 -36.79 6.92 -0.59
CA ALA A 39 -36.10 8.14 -0.95
C ALA A 39 -35.15 7.81 -2.12
N PRO A 40 -35.11 8.62 -3.20
CA PRO A 40 -34.20 8.35 -4.30
C PRO A 40 -32.80 8.18 -3.73
N ALA A 41 -32.05 7.20 -4.24
CA ALA A 41 -30.64 7.08 -3.87
C ALA A 41 -29.97 8.43 -4.13
N TYR A 42 -29.24 8.95 -3.14
CA TYR A 42 -28.49 10.17 -3.30
C TYR A 42 -27.28 9.90 -4.21
N ASP A 43 -26.83 10.94 -4.90
CA ASP A 43 -25.81 10.86 -5.94
C ASP A 43 -24.82 12.03 -5.76
N PRO A 44 -23.51 11.78 -5.62
CA PRO A 44 -22.87 10.47 -5.59
C PRO A 44 -23.11 9.69 -4.28
N ALA A 45 -22.92 8.37 -4.34
CA ALA A 45 -22.91 7.50 -3.15
C ALA A 45 -21.69 6.56 -3.17
N PRO A 46 -21.01 6.31 -2.04
CA PRO A 46 -19.85 5.43 -2.00
C PRO A 46 -20.24 3.96 -2.15
N PHE A 47 -19.29 3.16 -2.64
CA PHE A 47 -19.33 1.71 -2.50
C PHE A 47 -17.92 1.15 -2.22
N ASN A 48 -17.88 0.04 -1.49
CA ASN A 48 -16.71 -0.81 -1.32
C ASN A 48 -17.16 -2.26 -1.56
N TYR A 49 -16.74 -2.83 -2.68
CA TYR A 49 -17.09 -4.20 -3.06
C TYR A 49 -15.88 -5.11 -2.94
N ILE A 50 -16.04 -6.16 -2.12
CA ILE A 50 -15.08 -7.26 -1.99
C ILE A 50 -15.83 -8.53 -2.36
N GLY A 51 -15.37 -9.23 -3.41
CA GLY A 51 -16.07 -10.42 -3.87
C GLY A 51 -15.46 -11.06 -5.10
N THR A 52 -16.14 -12.10 -5.60
CA THR A 52 -15.71 -12.88 -6.76
C THR A 52 -15.89 -12.10 -8.05
N ILE A 53 -14.90 -12.21 -8.94
CA ILE A 53 -14.95 -11.66 -10.29
C ILE A 53 -15.81 -12.60 -11.17
N ASP A 54 -16.98 -12.11 -11.59
CA ASP A 54 -17.88 -12.82 -12.50
C ASP A 54 -17.57 -12.55 -13.96
N GLY A 55 -16.87 -11.45 -14.25
CA GLY A 55 -16.50 -11.07 -15.60
C GLY A 55 -15.71 -9.79 -15.65
N MET A 56 -14.86 -9.68 -16.66
CA MET A 56 -14.08 -8.46 -16.92
C MET A 56 -13.92 -8.26 -18.41
N THR A 57 -13.87 -7.00 -18.84
CA THR A 57 -13.75 -6.61 -20.25
C THR A 57 -12.74 -5.50 -20.42
N LEU A 58 -12.12 -5.46 -21.59
CA LEU A 58 -11.33 -4.33 -22.06
C LEU A 58 -12.13 -3.58 -23.13
N ASN A 59 -12.18 -2.25 -23.06
CA ASN A 59 -12.83 -1.47 -24.11
C ASN A 59 -12.07 -1.63 -25.44
N THR A 60 -12.78 -1.72 -26.56
CA THR A 60 -12.15 -1.92 -27.88
C THR A 60 -11.25 -0.74 -28.26
N ALA A 61 -10.06 -1.01 -28.81
CA ALA A 61 -9.08 -0.01 -29.28
C ALA A 61 -8.57 0.97 -28.20
N SER A 62 -8.47 0.52 -26.95
CA SER A 62 -8.27 1.39 -25.79
C SER A 62 -6.81 1.79 -25.48
N GLY A 63 -5.83 1.27 -26.24
CA GLY A 63 -4.41 1.53 -26.01
C GLY A 63 -3.90 1.02 -24.64
N PRO A 64 -2.68 1.40 -24.24
CA PRO A 64 -2.03 0.89 -23.03
C PRO A 64 -2.64 1.38 -21.70
N LEU A 65 -3.54 2.38 -21.73
CA LEU A 65 -4.25 2.91 -20.55
C LEU A 65 -5.77 2.75 -20.63
N GLY A 66 -6.22 1.83 -21.46
CA GLY A 66 -7.63 1.56 -21.68
C GLY A 66 -8.41 1.17 -20.44
N GLY A 67 -9.61 1.73 -20.29
CA GLY A 67 -10.59 1.28 -19.31
C GLY A 67 -11.40 0.07 -19.78
N GLY A 68 -12.43 -0.29 -19.01
CA GLY A 68 -13.21 -1.48 -19.26
C GLY A 68 -14.40 -1.63 -18.31
N THR A 69 -14.81 -2.87 -18.07
CA THR A 69 -15.80 -3.18 -17.04
C THR A 69 -15.35 -4.36 -16.20
N LEU A 70 -15.72 -4.35 -14.93
CA LEU A 70 -15.50 -5.44 -13.99
C LEU A 70 -16.84 -5.77 -13.34
N THR A 71 -17.18 -7.05 -13.23
CA THR A 71 -18.38 -7.52 -12.54
C THR A 71 -17.96 -8.27 -11.29
N VAL A 72 -18.40 -7.81 -10.12
CA VAL A 72 -18.11 -8.41 -8.82
C VAL A 72 -19.41 -8.81 -8.15
N ASN A 73 -19.62 -10.10 -7.88
CA ASN A 73 -20.86 -10.64 -7.31
C ASN A 73 -22.15 -10.08 -7.98
N GLY A 74 -22.14 -9.93 -9.30
CA GLY A 74 -23.23 -9.39 -10.12
C GLY A 74 -23.27 -7.87 -10.25
N PHE A 75 -22.47 -7.12 -9.48
CA PHE A 75 -22.37 -5.66 -9.61
C PHE A 75 -21.45 -5.31 -10.77
N LYS A 76 -22.03 -4.73 -11.83
CA LYS A 76 -21.27 -4.21 -12.96
C LYS A 76 -20.67 -2.84 -12.63
N ILE A 77 -19.34 -2.76 -12.68
CA ILE A 77 -18.54 -1.60 -12.34
C ILE A 77 -17.81 -1.13 -13.60
N THR A 78 -17.84 0.18 -13.84
CA THR A 78 -17.03 0.83 -14.87
C THR A 78 -15.61 0.98 -14.36
N ILE A 79 -14.65 0.48 -15.13
CA ILE A 79 -13.22 0.71 -14.91
C ILE A 79 -12.80 1.88 -15.79
N PRO A 80 -12.43 3.04 -15.19
CA PRO A 80 -11.97 4.18 -15.96
C PRO A 80 -10.73 3.90 -16.82
N LYS A 81 -10.54 4.74 -17.83
CA LYS A 81 -9.23 4.95 -18.46
C LYS A 81 -8.24 5.42 -17.38
N ASN A 82 -6.97 5.06 -17.54
CA ASN A 82 -5.87 5.38 -16.62
C ASN A 82 -5.93 4.66 -15.26
N THR A 83 -6.84 3.68 -15.09
CA THR A 83 -6.85 2.85 -13.89
C THR A 83 -5.59 1.97 -13.84
N LEU A 84 -4.84 2.15 -12.76
CA LEU A 84 -3.79 1.24 -12.34
C LEU A 84 -4.39 0.28 -11.30
N VAL A 85 -4.21 -1.01 -11.52
CA VAL A 85 -4.70 -2.09 -10.66
C VAL A 85 -3.55 -2.56 -9.79
N THR A 86 -3.76 -2.63 -8.48
CA THR A 86 -2.78 -3.17 -7.56
C THR A 86 -2.95 -4.68 -7.44
N LEU A 87 -1.89 -5.41 -7.77
CA LEU A 87 -1.74 -6.84 -7.55
C LEU A 87 -0.90 -7.07 -6.27
N PRO A 88 -0.77 -8.29 -5.75
CA PRO A 88 -0.07 -8.53 -4.49
C PRO A 88 1.37 -8.00 -4.41
N SER A 89 2.09 -7.92 -5.52
CA SER A 89 3.51 -7.53 -5.55
C SER A 89 3.87 -6.51 -6.63
N ILE A 90 2.92 -6.16 -7.51
CA ILE A 90 3.14 -5.21 -8.60
C ILE A 90 1.87 -4.38 -8.84
N THR A 91 2.01 -3.24 -9.48
CA THR A 91 0.88 -2.46 -10.00
C THR A 91 0.92 -2.51 -11.53
N VAL A 92 -0.24 -2.70 -12.16
CA VAL A 92 -0.37 -2.87 -13.61
C VAL A 92 -1.43 -1.93 -14.17
N ALA A 93 -1.31 -1.51 -15.43
CA ALA A 93 -2.43 -0.89 -16.11
C ALA A 93 -3.53 -1.92 -16.39
N TRP A 94 -4.81 -1.52 -16.34
CA TRP A 94 -5.95 -2.41 -16.62
C TRP A 94 -5.77 -3.28 -17.90
N PRO A 95 -5.25 -2.76 -19.04
CA PRO A 95 -5.04 -3.57 -20.24
C PRO A 95 -4.02 -4.71 -20.11
N GLU A 96 -3.06 -4.63 -19.17
CA GLU A 96 -2.06 -5.69 -18.96
C GLU A 96 -2.69 -6.99 -18.45
N LEU A 97 -3.88 -6.91 -17.84
CA LEU A 97 -4.67 -8.06 -17.42
C LEU A 97 -5.36 -8.78 -18.58
N PHE A 98 -5.10 -8.41 -19.83
CA PHE A 98 -5.72 -8.98 -21.01
C PHE A 98 -4.70 -9.38 -22.07
N VAL A 99 -4.95 -10.52 -22.74
CA VAL A 99 -4.21 -10.96 -23.93
C VAL A 99 -5.21 -11.15 -25.06
N ASN A 100 -4.98 -10.47 -26.19
CA ASN A 100 -5.90 -10.46 -27.34
C ASN A 100 -7.34 -10.05 -26.96
N GLY A 101 -7.47 -9.13 -26.00
CA GLY A 101 -8.76 -8.65 -25.50
C GLY A 101 -9.50 -9.63 -24.59
N GLN A 102 -8.91 -10.78 -24.28
CA GLN A 102 -9.46 -11.75 -23.32
C GLN A 102 -8.75 -11.63 -21.98
N PRO A 103 -9.45 -11.84 -20.85
CA PRO A 103 -8.84 -11.83 -19.52
C PRO A 103 -7.67 -12.82 -19.41
N ASN A 104 -6.56 -12.37 -18.86
CA ASN A 104 -5.34 -13.16 -18.65
C ASN A 104 -5.12 -13.43 -17.15
N LEU A 105 -6.11 -14.09 -16.55
CA LEU A 105 -6.07 -14.55 -15.18
C LEU A 105 -5.88 -16.08 -15.16
N PRO A 106 -4.83 -16.62 -14.51
CA PRO A 106 -4.59 -18.05 -14.46
C PRO A 106 -5.80 -18.83 -13.92
N LEU A 107 -6.22 -19.87 -14.66
CA LEU A 107 -7.35 -20.73 -14.32
C LEU A 107 -8.69 -19.98 -14.13
N LEU A 108 -8.88 -18.81 -14.75
CA LEU A 108 -10.15 -18.08 -14.67
C LEU A 108 -11.35 -18.98 -15.02
N GLY A 109 -12.37 -18.97 -14.15
CA GLY A 109 -13.57 -19.82 -14.27
C GLY A 109 -13.38 -21.25 -13.74
N SER A 110 -12.15 -21.69 -13.49
CA SER A 110 -11.84 -22.95 -12.78
C SER A 110 -11.49 -22.72 -11.32
N VAL A 111 -10.95 -21.54 -10.99
CA VAL A 111 -10.73 -21.06 -9.62
C VAL A 111 -11.43 -19.71 -9.44
N SER A 112 -11.76 -19.39 -8.18
CA SER A 112 -12.25 -18.06 -7.83
C SER A 112 -11.13 -17.05 -8.03
N TRP A 113 -11.49 -15.87 -8.51
CA TRP A 113 -10.68 -14.67 -8.47
C TRP A 113 -11.48 -13.62 -7.74
N GLU A 114 -10.82 -12.80 -6.94
CA GLU A 114 -11.45 -11.80 -6.11
C GLU A 114 -10.97 -10.39 -6.48
N ALA A 115 -11.87 -9.43 -6.38
CA ALA A 115 -11.56 -8.02 -6.48
C ALA A 115 -12.03 -7.27 -5.24
N THR A 116 -11.20 -6.32 -4.80
CA THR A 116 -11.59 -5.25 -3.88
C THR A 116 -11.67 -3.97 -4.67
N VAL A 117 -12.83 -3.33 -4.68
CA VAL A 117 -13.10 -2.13 -5.47
C VAL A 117 -13.70 -1.04 -4.59
N PHE A 118 -12.97 0.07 -4.46
CA PHE A 118 -13.50 1.29 -3.91
C PHE A 118 -13.97 2.19 -5.05
N GLY A 119 -15.18 2.72 -4.95
CA GLY A 119 -15.71 3.61 -5.96
C GLY A 119 -16.89 4.43 -5.47
N ASN A 120 -17.50 5.17 -6.39
CA ASN A 120 -18.76 5.88 -6.15
C ASN A 120 -19.76 5.55 -7.27
N VAL A 121 -21.04 5.53 -6.91
CA VAL A 121 -22.14 5.60 -7.86
C VAL A 121 -22.28 7.06 -8.27
N VAL A 122 -22.05 7.37 -9.55
CA VAL A 122 -22.16 8.73 -10.12
C VAL A 122 -23.13 8.67 -11.28
N ALA A 123 -24.19 9.49 -11.27
CA ALA A 123 -25.25 9.48 -12.29
C ALA A 123 -25.83 8.06 -12.53
N GLY A 124 -25.95 7.28 -11.47
CA GLY A 124 -26.44 5.89 -11.49
C GLY A 124 -25.43 4.84 -12.01
N GLN A 125 -24.19 5.21 -12.30
CA GLN A 125 -23.13 4.29 -12.74
C GLN A 125 -22.16 4.00 -11.60
N HIS A 126 -21.84 2.72 -11.35
CA HIS A 126 -20.74 2.36 -10.45
C HIS A 126 -19.42 2.63 -11.17
N ILE A 127 -18.61 3.56 -10.66
CA ILE A 127 -17.32 3.92 -11.24
C ILE A 127 -16.23 3.65 -10.19
N ALA A 128 -15.24 2.83 -10.57
CA ALA A 128 -14.12 2.50 -9.70
C ALA A 128 -13.13 3.67 -9.55
N GLY A 129 -12.60 3.85 -8.34
CA GLY A 129 -11.43 4.68 -8.07
C GLY A 129 -10.18 3.84 -7.81
N LEU A 130 -10.28 2.85 -6.92
CA LEU A 130 -9.19 1.92 -6.60
C LEU A 130 -9.64 0.48 -6.88
N VAL A 131 -8.73 -0.32 -7.43
CA VAL A 131 -9.00 -1.71 -7.82
C VAL A 131 -7.82 -2.59 -7.38
N TYR A 132 -8.12 -3.60 -6.59
CA TYR A 132 -7.18 -4.66 -6.20
C TYR A 132 -7.69 -5.99 -6.74
N ILE A 133 -6.81 -6.83 -7.29
CA ILE A 133 -7.17 -8.16 -7.79
C ILE A 133 -6.24 -9.21 -7.21
N THR A 134 -6.81 -10.31 -6.75
CA THR A 134 -6.09 -11.48 -6.21
C THR A 134 -6.83 -12.77 -6.58
N GLN A 135 -6.17 -13.93 -6.55
CA GLN A 135 -6.88 -15.21 -6.73
C GLN A 135 -7.69 -15.56 -5.47
N GLU A 136 -7.09 -15.37 -4.28
CA GLU A 136 -7.71 -15.62 -2.98
C GLU A 136 -7.20 -14.55 -1.98
N ALA A 137 -8.00 -13.54 -1.64
CA ALA A 137 -7.54 -12.33 -0.96
C ALA A 137 -7.05 -12.56 0.48
N THR A 138 -7.49 -13.65 1.09
CA THR A 138 -7.11 -14.05 2.46
C THR A 138 -6.21 -15.27 2.50
N GLN A 139 -5.66 -15.70 1.35
CA GLN A 139 -4.79 -16.87 1.30
C GLN A 139 -3.51 -16.61 2.09
N SER A 140 -3.36 -17.33 3.18
CA SER A 140 -2.14 -17.45 3.96
C SER A 140 -2.01 -18.91 4.36
N LEU A 141 -1.07 -19.60 3.75
CA LEU A 141 -0.80 -21.01 4.00
C LEU A 141 0.47 -21.14 4.84
N THR A 142 0.56 -22.21 5.61
CA THR A 142 1.72 -22.47 6.48
C THR A 142 2.08 -23.93 6.50
N GLY A 143 3.36 -24.24 6.66
CA GLY A 143 3.82 -25.62 6.82
C GLY A 143 5.33 -25.75 6.76
N PHE A 144 5.83 -26.98 6.83
CA PHE A 144 7.25 -27.27 6.74
C PHE A 144 7.67 -27.60 5.31
N ILE A 145 8.80 -27.06 4.87
CA ILE A 145 9.45 -27.52 3.63
C ILE A 145 9.90 -28.97 3.83
N THR A 146 9.44 -29.87 2.96
CA THR A 146 9.68 -31.31 3.04
C THR A 146 10.64 -31.82 1.97
N SER A 147 10.73 -31.13 0.85
CA SER A 147 11.75 -31.37 -0.18
C SER A 147 11.99 -30.11 -1.00
N ILE A 148 13.20 -29.97 -1.55
CA ILE A 148 13.57 -28.91 -2.50
C ILE A 148 14.30 -29.58 -3.66
N ASN A 149 13.82 -29.36 -4.88
CA ASN A 149 14.49 -29.76 -6.11
C ASN A 149 15.37 -28.61 -6.60
N PHE A 150 16.68 -28.69 -6.37
CA PHE A 150 17.61 -27.66 -6.82
C PHE A 150 17.71 -27.53 -8.35
N THR A 151 17.30 -28.52 -9.14
CA THR A 151 17.33 -28.41 -10.60
C THR A 151 16.19 -27.55 -11.14
N THR A 152 15.01 -27.62 -10.54
CA THR A 152 13.82 -26.88 -11.01
C THR A 152 13.44 -25.69 -10.13
N GLY A 153 13.90 -25.64 -8.88
CA GLY A 153 13.44 -24.68 -7.88
C GLY A 153 12.08 -25.03 -7.25
N HIS A 154 11.48 -26.15 -7.62
CA HIS A 154 10.24 -26.63 -7.02
C HIS A 154 10.50 -27.21 -5.63
N PHE A 155 9.54 -27.07 -4.73
CA PHE A 155 9.64 -27.59 -3.38
C PHE A 155 8.26 -28.01 -2.85
N PHE A 156 8.24 -28.94 -1.91
CA PHE A 156 7.00 -29.39 -1.28
C PHE A 156 6.86 -28.83 0.12
N VAL A 157 5.64 -28.40 0.45
CA VAL A 157 5.24 -28.08 1.83
C VAL A 157 4.37 -29.20 2.36
N ASP A 158 4.75 -29.75 3.52
CA ASP A 158 4.07 -30.85 4.22
C ASP A 158 3.74 -32.08 3.32
N ASN A 159 4.55 -32.33 2.28
CA ASN A 159 4.30 -33.33 1.22
C ASN A 159 2.92 -33.20 0.54
N ALA A 160 2.26 -32.05 0.65
CA ALA A 160 0.89 -31.83 0.22
C ALA A 160 0.78 -30.84 -0.94
N VAL A 161 1.53 -29.74 -0.86
CA VAL A 161 1.48 -28.66 -1.86
C VAL A 161 2.84 -28.56 -2.54
N GLU A 162 2.85 -28.70 -3.86
CA GLU A 162 4.01 -28.37 -4.68
C GLU A 162 4.01 -26.87 -4.97
N CYS A 163 5.12 -26.22 -4.62
CA CYS A 163 5.32 -24.78 -4.73
C CYS A 163 6.50 -24.47 -5.63
N VAL A 164 6.47 -23.29 -6.25
CA VAL A 164 7.58 -22.67 -6.96
C VAL A 164 7.56 -21.17 -6.70
N LEU A 165 8.72 -20.51 -6.61
CA LEU A 165 8.74 -19.05 -6.56
C LEU A 165 8.38 -18.51 -7.95
N ASN A 166 7.34 -17.67 -8.04
CA ASN A 166 6.97 -17.03 -9.30
C ASN A 166 7.93 -15.86 -9.58
N ASP A 167 9.16 -16.18 -9.94
CA ASP A 167 10.25 -15.23 -10.04
C ASP A 167 10.76 -15.14 -11.48
N PRO A 168 10.16 -14.30 -12.33
CA PRO A 168 10.53 -14.21 -13.74
C PRO A 168 11.96 -13.68 -13.95
N LEU A 169 12.51 -12.93 -12.99
CA LEU A 169 13.87 -12.40 -13.03
C LEU A 169 14.90 -13.32 -12.34
N GLY A 170 14.41 -14.37 -11.67
CA GLY A 170 15.22 -15.33 -10.91
C GLY A 170 15.98 -14.69 -9.74
N ARG A 171 15.51 -13.57 -9.16
CA ARG A 171 16.14 -12.88 -8.03
C ARG A 171 16.46 -13.82 -6.87
N TYR A 172 15.51 -14.65 -6.46
CA TYR A 172 15.53 -15.50 -5.26
C TYR A 172 15.78 -16.98 -5.56
N GLY A 173 15.90 -17.38 -6.82
CA GLY A 173 16.12 -18.76 -7.21
C GLY A 173 16.08 -18.95 -8.73
N HIS A 174 15.56 -20.09 -9.16
CA HIS A 174 15.32 -20.36 -10.58
C HIS A 174 14.28 -19.41 -11.16
N THR A 175 14.44 -19.09 -12.45
CA THR A 175 13.46 -18.28 -13.17
C THR A 175 12.17 -19.06 -13.38
N TYR A 176 11.03 -18.44 -13.11
CA TYR A 176 9.72 -18.98 -13.45
C TYR A 176 8.89 -17.90 -14.14
N THR A 177 8.54 -18.11 -15.41
CA THR A 177 8.02 -17.06 -16.30
C THR A 177 6.58 -17.28 -16.75
N THR A 178 5.89 -18.33 -16.28
CA THR A 178 4.55 -18.69 -16.76
C THR A 178 3.53 -17.58 -16.45
N ASN A 179 3.65 -16.90 -15.31
CA ASN A 179 2.65 -15.93 -14.83
C ASN A 179 3.31 -14.64 -14.30
N PRO A 180 3.97 -13.84 -15.15
CA PRO A 180 4.87 -12.78 -14.70
C PRO A 180 4.17 -11.60 -14.02
N LEU A 181 2.84 -11.47 -14.15
CA LEU A 181 2.05 -10.45 -13.43
C LEU A 181 1.80 -10.79 -11.95
N TRP A 182 2.03 -12.04 -11.57
CA TRP A 182 1.77 -12.53 -10.21
C TRP A 182 3.08 -12.90 -9.52
N SER A 183 4.14 -12.17 -9.84
CA SER A 183 5.49 -12.51 -9.43
C SER A 183 5.77 -12.15 -7.98
N VAL A 184 6.85 -12.71 -7.44
CA VAL A 184 7.54 -12.10 -6.30
C VAL A 184 7.95 -10.66 -6.64
N ASP A 185 8.04 -9.82 -5.63
CA ASP A 185 8.59 -8.46 -5.76
C ASP A 185 10.11 -8.55 -5.96
N PRO A 186 10.65 -8.05 -7.10
CA PRO A 186 12.07 -8.11 -7.40
C PRO A 186 12.92 -7.01 -6.75
N ASP A 187 12.29 -5.97 -6.20
CA ASP A 187 12.94 -4.78 -5.65
C ASP A 187 12.89 -4.76 -4.12
N ASN A 188 11.86 -5.40 -3.53
CA ASN A 188 11.73 -5.61 -2.09
C ASN A 188 11.76 -7.10 -1.71
N PRO A 189 12.27 -7.45 -0.52
CA PRO A 189 12.35 -8.83 -0.06
C PRO A 189 10.97 -9.44 0.25
N SER A 190 10.29 -9.91 -0.78
CA SER A 190 9.04 -10.68 -0.74
C SER A 190 9.26 -12.17 -0.42
N VAL A 191 10.48 -12.65 -0.61
CA VAL A 191 10.97 -13.96 -0.15
C VAL A 191 12.01 -13.70 0.95
N ARG A 192 11.59 -13.87 2.19
CA ARG A 192 12.32 -13.34 3.37
C ARG A 192 12.17 -14.19 4.62
N ALA A 193 13.06 -13.96 5.57
CA ALA A 193 12.88 -14.35 6.97
C ALA A 193 11.82 -13.46 7.65
N SER A 194 11.26 -13.90 8.78
CA SER A 194 10.35 -13.09 9.59
C SER A 194 10.94 -11.74 10.01
N THR A 195 12.26 -11.66 10.17
CA THR A 195 12.98 -10.41 10.46
C THR A 195 13.12 -9.44 9.27
N GLY A 196 12.81 -9.89 8.05
CA GLY A 196 12.98 -9.14 6.81
C GLY A 196 14.28 -9.42 6.05
N PHE A 197 15.16 -10.29 6.56
CA PHE A 197 16.37 -10.68 5.82
C PHE A 197 16.01 -11.47 4.54
N PRO A 198 16.55 -11.13 3.36
CA PRO A 198 16.25 -11.85 2.11
C PRO A 198 16.72 -13.31 2.15
N ILE A 199 15.87 -14.23 1.70
CA ILE A 199 16.20 -15.66 1.60
C ILE A 199 16.00 -16.17 0.17
N CYS A 200 16.56 -17.34 -0.14
CA CYS A 200 16.61 -17.86 -1.50
C CYS A 200 16.45 -19.38 -1.55
N ILE A 201 16.09 -19.89 -2.73
CA ILE A 201 16.15 -21.31 -3.07
C ILE A 201 17.41 -21.56 -3.90
N PRO A 202 18.34 -22.42 -3.43
CA PRO A 202 19.57 -22.72 -4.16
C PRO A 202 19.29 -23.35 -5.53
N ARG A 203 20.00 -22.89 -6.57
CA ARG A 203 19.89 -23.47 -7.92
C ARG A 203 20.76 -24.71 -8.13
N ASN A 204 21.68 -24.96 -7.22
CA ASN A 204 22.53 -26.14 -7.12
C ASN A 204 23.28 -26.10 -5.77
N SER A 205 24.03 -27.15 -5.46
CA SER A 205 24.79 -27.26 -4.20
C SER A 205 25.94 -26.26 -4.06
N THR A 206 26.33 -25.58 -5.14
CA THR A 206 27.45 -24.63 -5.21
C THR A 206 27.01 -23.26 -5.70
N ASP A 207 25.73 -22.91 -5.54
CA ASP A 207 25.17 -21.64 -6.02
C ASP A 207 25.85 -20.46 -5.30
N PRO A 208 26.64 -19.62 -6.00
CA PRO A 208 27.35 -18.51 -5.35
C PRO A 208 26.40 -17.36 -4.93
N GLU A 209 25.19 -17.32 -5.47
CA GLU A 209 24.19 -16.30 -5.16
C GLU A 209 23.24 -16.73 -4.03
N CYS A 210 23.14 -18.04 -3.80
CA CYS A 210 22.40 -18.66 -2.71
C CYS A 210 23.20 -19.80 -2.06
N PRO A 211 24.40 -19.52 -1.51
CA PRO A 211 25.28 -20.58 -1.05
C PRO A 211 24.74 -21.22 0.22
N LEU A 212 24.74 -22.55 0.24
CA LEU A 212 24.33 -23.37 1.39
C LEU A 212 25.06 -23.02 2.68
N THR A 213 26.27 -22.47 2.59
CA THR A 213 27.11 -22.06 3.72
C THR A 213 26.75 -20.70 4.31
N ASN A 214 25.96 -19.88 3.60
CA ASN A 214 25.49 -18.59 4.11
C ASN A 214 24.27 -18.73 5.05
N ARG A 215 24.16 -19.90 5.67
CA ARG A 215 23.35 -20.15 6.85
C ARG A 215 24.13 -21.13 7.73
N PRO A 216 24.42 -20.76 8.99
CA PRO A 216 25.23 -21.61 9.87
C PRO A 216 24.47 -22.89 10.22
N VAL A 217 25.24 -23.95 10.49
CA VAL A 217 24.73 -25.23 10.99
C VAL A 217 25.19 -25.47 12.43
N ASP A 218 24.43 -26.22 13.20
CA ASP A 218 24.82 -26.70 14.53
C ASP A 218 25.87 -27.83 14.45
N THR A 219 26.27 -28.37 15.61
CA THR A 219 27.24 -29.46 15.69
C THR A 219 26.77 -30.78 15.05
N GLN A 220 25.48 -30.90 14.79
CA GLN A 220 24.83 -32.05 14.16
C GLN A 220 24.63 -31.84 12.66
N GLY A 221 25.00 -30.66 12.13
CA GLY A 221 24.83 -30.31 10.73
C GLY A 221 23.44 -29.77 10.37
N ASN A 222 22.58 -29.48 11.36
CA ASN A 222 21.26 -28.88 11.10
C ASN A 222 21.40 -27.37 10.96
N TYR A 223 20.65 -26.79 10.03
CA TYR A 223 20.61 -25.34 9.86
C TYR A 223 20.07 -24.62 11.10
N LEU A 224 20.77 -23.57 11.52
CA LEU A 224 20.28 -22.69 12.59
C LEU A 224 19.11 -21.84 12.09
N SER A 225 18.11 -21.64 12.96
CA SER A 225 16.96 -20.78 12.71
C SER A 225 17.10 -19.36 13.29
N ILE A 226 18.06 -19.14 14.19
CA ILE A 226 18.29 -17.85 14.86
C ILE A 226 19.79 -17.58 14.89
N PHE A 227 20.22 -16.47 14.28
CA PHE A 227 21.60 -16.01 14.30
C PHE A 227 21.71 -14.55 13.84
N THR A 228 22.85 -13.94 14.11
CA THR A 228 23.19 -12.58 13.65
C THR A 228 24.42 -12.65 12.75
N TYR A 229 24.35 -12.06 11.57
CA TYR A 229 25.51 -11.91 10.69
C TYR A 229 26.60 -11.06 11.33
N PRO A 230 27.89 -11.35 11.05
CA PRO A 230 28.98 -10.50 11.51
C PRO A 230 28.91 -9.12 10.86
N ASP A 231 29.68 -8.19 11.43
CA ASP A 231 29.96 -6.91 10.78
C ASP A 231 30.44 -7.17 9.33
N PRO A 232 29.81 -6.57 8.31
CA PRO A 232 30.21 -6.67 6.91
C PRO A 232 31.70 -6.37 6.66
N ALA A 233 32.34 -5.54 7.49
CA ALA A 233 33.78 -5.24 7.43
C ALA A 233 34.68 -6.37 7.96
N ARG A 234 34.11 -7.39 8.61
CA ARG A 234 34.81 -8.54 9.22
C ARG A 234 34.49 -9.87 8.54
N VAL A 235 33.76 -9.84 7.43
CA VAL A 235 33.45 -11.04 6.64
C VAL A 235 34.74 -11.64 6.09
N VAL A 236 34.88 -12.95 6.23
CA VAL A 236 35.96 -13.74 5.63
C VAL A 236 35.43 -14.53 4.43
N ALA A 237 36.29 -14.81 3.45
CA ALA A 237 35.89 -15.56 2.26
C ALA A 237 35.29 -16.93 2.63
N GLY A 238 34.10 -17.23 2.09
CA GLY A 238 33.36 -18.47 2.39
C GLY A 238 32.64 -18.47 3.75
N GLY A 239 32.77 -17.41 4.53
CA GLY A 239 32.02 -17.21 5.77
C GLY A 239 30.62 -16.62 5.52
N LEU A 240 29.90 -16.36 6.63
CA LEU A 240 28.61 -15.68 6.61
C LEU A 240 28.77 -14.24 6.11
N ASP A 241 28.02 -13.85 5.08
CA ASP A 241 28.01 -12.50 4.52
C ASP A 241 26.57 -11.97 4.44
N PRO A 242 26.24 -10.89 5.17
CA PRO A 242 24.89 -10.29 5.11
C PRO A 242 24.56 -9.66 3.76
N ARG A 243 25.53 -9.55 2.82
CA ARG A 243 25.30 -9.06 1.46
C ARG A 243 24.74 -10.13 0.50
N ILE A 244 24.69 -11.37 0.95
CA ILE A 244 24.23 -12.54 0.18
C ILE A 244 22.97 -13.09 0.87
N MET A 245 22.03 -13.63 0.10
CA MET A 245 20.80 -14.22 0.65
C MET A 245 21.11 -15.47 1.48
N ALA A 246 20.26 -15.79 2.44
CA ALA A 246 20.35 -17.03 3.21
C ALA A 246 19.53 -18.14 2.53
N PRO A 247 20.04 -19.37 2.39
CA PRO A 247 19.31 -20.47 1.79
C PRO A 247 18.15 -20.96 2.68
N LEU A 248 17.00 -21.20 2.05
CA LEU A 248 15.95 -22.07 2.57
C LEU A 248 16.43 -23.52 2.59
N ALA A 249 15.92 -24.29 3.55
CA ALA A 249 16.26 -25.69 3.75
C ALA A 249 15.02 -26.53 4.08
N VAL A 250 15.13 -27.83 3.85
CA VAL A 250 14.16 -28.81 4.33
C VAL A 250 14.07 -28.72 5.86
N GLY A 251 12.84 -28.66 6.38
CA GLY A 251 12.55 -28.44 7.79
C GLY A 251 12.26 -26.99 8.18
N ASP A 252 12.42 -26.02 7.28
CA ASP A 252 12.00 -24.65 7.54
C ASP A 252 10.48 -24.54 7.58
N TYR A 253 9.96 -23.88 8.61
CA TYR A 253 8.55 -23.50 8.68
C TYR A 253 8.34 -22.19 7.95
N ILE A 254 7.39 -22.16 7.02
CA ILE A 254 7.09 -21.00 6.18
C ILE A 254 5.62 -20.60 6.27
N ILE A 255 5.37 -19.32 6.01
CA ILE A 255 4.08 -18.72 5.71
C ILE A 255 4.17 -18.24 4.26
N PHE A 256 3.19 -18.56 3.42
CA PHE A 256 3.29 -18.27 1.99
C PHE A 256 1.93 -18.03 1.34
N SER A 257 1.97 -17.31 0.23
CA SER A 257 0.81 -16.99 -0.61
C SER A 257 1.23 -17.01 -2.08
N GLY A 258 0.30 -17.42 -2.95
CA GLY A 258 0.57 -17.61 -4.36
C GLY A 258 -0.68 -17.76 -5.20
N ILE A 259 -0.48 -18.11 -6.46
CA ILE A 259 -1.56 -18.43 -7.39
C ILE A 259 -1.45 -19.88 -7.83
N LYS A 260 -2.60 -20.57 -7.90
CA LYS A 260 -2.69 -21.88 -8.55
C LYS A 260 -2.54 -21.69 -10.05
N THR A 261 -1.64 -22.47 -10.66
CA THR A 261 -1.37 -22.42 -12.09
C THR A 261 -1.95 -23.64 -12.80
N SER A 262 -2.03 -23.58 -14.12
CA SER A 262 -2.44 -24.72 -14.96
C SER A 262 -1.49 -25.92 -14.88
N GLU A 263 -0.27 -25.73 -14.37
CA GLU A 263 0.73 -26.78 -14.18
C GLU A 263 0.46 -27.61 -12.91
N GLY A 264 -0.53 -27.23 -12.10
CA GLY A 264 -0.87 -27.93 -10.85
C GLY A 264 -0.01 -27.53 -9.65
N VAL A 265 0.84 -26.50 -9.80
CA VAL A 265 1.69 -25.96 -8.74
C VAL A 265 1.12 -24.65 -8.18
N LEU A 266 1.50 -24.33 -6.94
CA LEU A 266 1.27 -23.02 -6.35
C LEU A 266 2.48 -22.12 -6.63
N ALA A 267 2.32 -21.15 -7.54
CA ALA A 267 3.38 -20.19 -7.87
C ALA A 267 3.31 -19.01 -6.90
N LEU A 268 4.33 -18.87 -6.06
CA LEU A 268 4.35 -17.95 -4.93
C LEU A 268 4.77 -16.55 -5.34
N TYR A 269 4.04 -15.54 -4.85
CA TYR A 269 4.47 -14.13 -4.89
C TYR A 269 4.99 -13.64 -3.54
N SER A 270 4.76 -14.40 -2.45
CA SER A 270 5.24 -14.07 -1.11
C SER A 270 5.59 -15.34 -0.33
N LEU A 271 6.73 -15.30 0.36
CA LEU A 271 7.18 -16.34 1.26
C LEU A 271 7.91 -15.71 2.46
N GLU A 272 7.42 -16.00 3.66
CA GLU A 272 8.06 -15.68 4.92
C GLU A 272 8.50 -16.97 5.62
N ALA A 273 9.80 -17.13 5.86
CA ALA A 273 10.32 -18.21 6.70
C ALA A 273 10.41 -17.77 8.15
N ASN A 274 9.97 -18.63 9.08
CA ASN A 274 10.06 -18.42 10.52
C ASN A 274 11.53 -18.54 11.00
N LEU A 275 12.34 -17.55 10.62
CA LEU A 275 13.77 -17.46 10.86
C LEU A 275 14.09 -16.11 11.52
N GLY A 276 14.87 -16.17 12.59
CA GLY A 276 15.35 -15.02 13.36
C GLY A 276 16.70 -14.50 12.88
N ILE A 277 16.82 -14.16 11.59
CA ILE A 277 18.10 -13.73 10.98
C ILE A 277 18.31 -12.23 11.17
N ARG A 278 19.42 -11.82 11.78
CA ARG A 278 19.73 -10.40 12.03
C ARG A 278 21.02 -9.95 11.39
N THR A 279 21.18 -8.65 11.20
CA THR A 279 22.43 -8.04 10.73
C THR A 279 23.15 -7.37 11.90
N ALA A 280 24.46 -7.16 11.76
CA ALA A 280 25.25 -6.54 12.81
C ALA A 280 24.74 -5.11 13.12
N PRO A 281 24.56 -4.75 14.41
CA PRO A 281 24.03 -3.45 14.82
C PRO A 281 24.78 -2.25 14.24
N GLY A 282 24.07 -1.26 13.71
CA GLY A 282 24.65 0.00 13.23
C GLY A 282 25.49 -0.13 11.95
N THR A 283 25.41 -1.28 11.27
CA THR A 283 26.18 -1.55 10.03
C THR A 283 25.27 -1.77 8.83
N LYS A 284 25.83 -1.65 7.63
CA LYS A 284 25.13 -1.92 6.36
C LYS A 284 25.76 -3.09 5.60
N PRO A 285 24.97 -4.02 5.04
CA PRO A 285 23.53 -3.90 4.85
C PRO A 285 22.69 -4.27 6.08
N ALA A 286 21.51 -3.68 6.16
CA ALA A 286 20.41 -4.08 7.04
C ALA A 286 19.13 -4.07 6.20
N TYR A 287 18.12 -4.83 6.59
CA TYR A 287 16.92 -5.06 5.78
C TYR A 287 15.68 -4.70 6.56
N ILE A 288 14.68 -4.21 5.83
CA ILE A 288 13.37 -3.82 6.35
C ILE A 288 12.34 -4.70 5.66
N THR A 289 11.28 -5.00 6.38
CA THR A 289 10.06 -5.54 5.81
C THR A 289 8.85 -4.94 6.49
N VAL A 290 7.70 -4.96 5.83
CA VAL A 290 6.49 -4.29 6.32
C VAL A 290 5.38 -5.32 6.46
N GLU A 291 4.79 -5.39 7.65
CA GLU A 291 3.62 -6.23 7.95
C GLU A 291 2.33 -5.57 7.44
N SER A 292 2.23 -4.25 7.61
CA SER A 292 1.06 -3.47 7.19
C SER A 292 1.41 -1.99 7.02
N ALA A 293 0.82 -1.33 6.03
CA ALA A 293 0.75 0.12 5.93
C ALA A 293 -0.68 0.51 5.53
N ASN A 294 -1.39 1.18 6.45
CA ASN A 294 -2.71 1.71 6.22
C ASN A 294 -2.63 3.23 6.11
N TYR A 295 -3.41 3.82 5.20
CA TYR A 295 -3.40 5.25 4.97
C TYR A 295 -4.81 5.83 5.16
N GLY A 296 -4.97 6.71 6.15
CA GLY A 296 -6.22 7.40 6.39
C GLY A 296 -6.44 8.50 5.35
N ILE A 297 -7.60 8.49 4.70
CA ILE A 297 -8.04 9.59 3.84
C ILE A 297 -8.69 10.65 4.73
N ILE A 298 -8.33 11.92 4.53
CA ILE A 298 -8.87 13.05 5.29
C ILE A 298 -10.02 13.68 4.50
N ASP A 299 -11.16 13.87 5.16
CA ASP A 299 -12.29 14.64 4.67
C ASP A 299 -12.65 15.72 5.72
N PRO A 300 -12.76 17.01 5.33
CA PRO A 300 -13.06 18.09 6.26
C PRO A 300 -14.51 18.09 6.78
N ASN A 301 -15.38 17.19 6.31
CA ASN A 301 -16.76 17.09 6.76
C ASN A 301 -16.83 16.72 8.26
N PRO A 302 -17.43 17.57 9.12
CA PRO A 302 -17.47 17.34 10.56
C PRO A 302 -18.34 16.14 10.97
N ASN A 303 -19.10 15.57 10.04
CA ASN A 303 -19.91 14.38 10.27
C ASN A 303 -19.16 13.07 9.92
N LEU A 304 -17.87 13.14 9.67
CA LEU A 304 -17.04 11.99 9.36
C LEU A 304 -15.97 11.77 10.44
N GLU A 305 -15.71 10.50 10.75
CA GLU A 305 -14.56 10.08 11.51
C GLU A 305 -13.46 9.61 10.56
N THR A 306 -12.33 10.31 10.61
CA THR A 306 -11.14 9.97 9.84
C THR A 306 -10.45 8.72 10.37
N GLY A 307 -10.06 7.83 9.45
CA GLY A 307 -9.19 6.69 9.72
C GLY A 307 -7.77 7.09 10.15
N GLU A 308 -7.07 6.17 10.82
CA GLU A 308 -5.69 6.40 11.26
C GLU A 308 -4.67 5.98 10.18
N THR A 309 -3.74 6.87 9.88
CA THR A 309 -2.51 6.51 9.13
C THR A 309 -1.53 5.80 10.06
N ARG A 310 -1.21 4.55 9.74
CA ARG A 310 -0.35 3.69 10.59
C ARG A 310 0.40 2.64 9.79
N ALA A 311 1.51 2.18 10.34
CA ALA A 311 2.26 1.08 9.75
C ALA A 311 2.94 0.23 10.83
N VAL A 312 3.30 -1.00 10.44
CA VAL A 312 4.12 -1.90 11.26
C VAL A 312 5.19 -2.50 10.37
N ALA A 313 6.44 -2.34 10.77
CA ALA A 313 7.60 -2.86 10.04
C ALA A 313 8.50 -3.68 10.98
N LEU A 314 9.30 -4.57 10.40
CA LEU A 314 10.38 -5.28 11.07
C LEU A 314 11.71 -4.95 10.40
N ALA A 315 12.77 -4.89 11.19
CA ALA A 315 14.09 -4.52 10.73
C ALA A 315 15.16 -5.47 11.30
N THR A 316 16.15 -5.85 10.48
CA THR A 316 17.20 -6.79 10.89
C THR A 316 18.20 -6.18 11.87
N ASP A 317 18.37 -4.85 11.81
CA ASP A 317 19.06 -4.02 12.81
C ASP A 317 18.04 -3.19 13.60
N ALA A 318 17.93 -3.44 14.91
CA ALA A 318 17.03 -2.71 15.81
C ALA A 318 17.65 -1.43 16.40
N THR A 319 18.96 -1.20 16.19
CA THR A 319 19.69 -0.08 16.80
C THR A 319 19.67 1.19 15.96
N THR A 320 19.45 1.06 14.64
CA THR A 320 19.31 2.18 13.73
C THR A 320 17.82 2.55 13.57
N THR A 321 17.51 3.85 13.53
CA THR A 321 16.15 4.33 13.28
C THR A 321 15.73 4.12 11.83
N VAL A 322 14.44 3.94 11.59
CA VAL A 322 13.82 3.80 10.28
C VAL A 322 12.78 4.91 10.09
N GLU A 323 12.94 5.65 9.00
CA GLU A 323 12.00 6.62 8.47
C GLU A 323 10.88 5.91 7.73
N TRP A 324 9.63 6.30 7.97
CA TRP A 324 8.48 6.05 7.10
C TRP A 324 8.16 7.33 6.34
N PHE A 325 8.05 7.25 5.01
CA PHE A 325 7.78 8.38 4.13
C PHE A 325 6.73 8.03 3.06
N ALA A 326 6.02 9.05 2.59
CA ALA A 326 5.16 8.99 1.41
C ALA A 326 5.97 9.36 0.15
N ILE A 327 5.61 8.76 -0.99
CA ILE A 327 6.26 9.02 -2.28
C ILE A 327 5.27 9.80 -3.16
N ASP A 328 5.40 11.12 -3.22
CA ASP A 328 4.55 11.96 -4.06
C ASP A 328 5.10 12.00 -5.49
N VAL A 329 4.27 11.75 -6.50
CA VAL A 329 4.68 11.61 -7.92
C VAL A 329 4.18 12.79 -8.74
N ASP A 330 5.06 13.40 -9.56
CA ASP A 330 4.64 14.41 -10.53
C ASP A 330 3.78 13.78 -11.64
N PRO A 331 2.56 14.27 -11.88
CA PRO A 331 1.63 13.66 -12.83
C PRO A 331 2.09 13.71 -14.30
N CYS A 332 3.06 14.56 -14.64
CA CYS A 332 3.55 14.71 -16.01
C CYS A 332 4.90 14.05 -16.26
N THR A 333 5.86 14.23 -15.34
CA THR A 333 7.22 13.70 -15.50
C THR A 333 7.40 12.34 -14.86
N GLY A 334 6.56 11.98 -13.89
CA GLY A 334 6.76 10.80 -13.05
C GLY A 334 7.88 10.98 -12.03
N GLU A 335 8.43 12.19 -11.87
CA GLU A 335 9.46 12.44 -10.86
C GLU A 335 8.88 12.25 -9.45
N GLU A 336 9.58 11.45 -8.65
CA GLU A 336 9.20 11.16 -7.28
C GLU A 336 9.81 12.18 -6.31
N SER A 337 9.03 12.55 -5.30
CA SER A 337 9.47 13.34 -4.17
C SER A 337 9.06 12.67 -2.86
N GLU A 338 9.98 12.61 -1.91
CA GLU A 338 9.75 11.91 -0.64
C GLU A 338 9.28 12.91 0.42
N ARG A 339 8.21 12.55 1.12
CA ARG A 339 7.68 13.30 2.26
C ARG A 339 7.73 12.46 3.52
N GLN A 340 8.65 12.84 4.41
CA GLN A 340 8.82 12.18 5.70
C GLN A 340 7.50 12.23 6.51
N LEU A 341 7.04 11.08 6.96
CA LEU A 341 5.89 10.97 7.85
C LEU A 341 6.36 10.87 9.29
N VAL A 342 7.08 9.80 9.64
CA VAL A 342 7.52 9.52 11.01
C VAL A 342 8.86 8.76 11.01
N ILE A 343 9.73 9.07 11.98
CA ILE A 343 10.94 8.28 12.26
C ILE A 343 10.73 7.52 13.57
N ALA A 344 11.05 6.23 13.59
CA ALA A 344 10.98 5.40 14.80
C ALA A 344 12.16 4.43 14.87
N GLN A 345 12.39 3.84 16.04
CA GLN A 345 13.43 2.83 16.25
C GLN A 345 12.81 1.45 16.46
N GLY A 346 13.52 0.40 16.02
CA GLY A 346 13.16 -0.99 16.33
C GLY A 346 13.21 -1.31 17.82
N SER A 347 12.27 -2.15 18.26
CA SER A 347 12.27 -2.69 19.63
C SER A 347 13.57 -3.46 19.90
N GLY A 348 14.24 -3.16 21.02
CA GLY A 348 15.38 -3.94 21.52
C GLY A 348 14.99 -5.24 22.22
N VAL A 349 13.69 -5.45 22.48
CA VAL A 349 13.14 -6.66 23.12
C VAL A 349 12.21 -7.40 22.16
N ALA A 350 11.97 -8.69 22.42
CA ALA A 350 11.14 -9.52 21.57
C ALA A 350 9.72 -8.93 21.38
N PRO A 351 9.22 -8.83 20.13
CA PRO A 351 9.89 -9.13 18.86
C PRO A 351 10.95 -8.07 18.52
N VAL A 352 12.24 -8.46 18.52
CA VAL A 352 13.35 -7.51 18.34
C VAL A 352 13.34 -7.01 16.90
N GLY A 353 13.49 -5.70 16.71
CA GLY A 353 13.45 -5.02 15.41
C GLY A 353 12.05 -4.63 14.94
N LYS A 354 10.98 -4.97 15.68
CA LYS A 354 9.62 -4.51 15.37
C LYS A 354 9.50 -3.00 15.59
N ILE A 355 8.88 -2.31 14.64
CA ILE A 355 8.63 -0.88 14.63
C ILE A 355 7.14 -0.66 14.42
N VAL A 356 6.52 0.12 15.29
CA VAL A 356 5.10 0.47 15.20
C VAL A 356 4.98 1.97 14.98
N TYR A 357 4.41 2.35 13.84
CA TYR A 357 4.10 3.73 13.48
C TYR A 357 2.62 4.01 13.71
N ARG A 358 2.33 5.12 14.38
CA ARG A 358 0.98 5.61 14.68
C ARG A 358 0.98 7.12 14.49
N LEU A 359 0.31 7.62 13.46
CA LEU A 359 0.09 9.06 13.28
C LEU A 359 -1.22 9.52 13.97
N GLY A 360 -2.06 8.60 14.43
CA GLY A 360 -3.38 8.94 14.96
C GLY A 360 -4.20 9.70 13.92
N LYS A 361 -4.73 10.87 14.30
CA LYS A 361 -5.52 11.76 13.43
C LYS A 361 -4.67 12.85 12.74
N VAL A 362 -3.34 12.71 12.74
CA VAL A 362 -2.47 13.68 12.04
C VAL A 362 -2.71 13.54 10.54
N ASP A 363 -2.97 14.68 9.90
CA ASP A 363 -3.15 14.77 8.46
C ASP A 363 -1.83 14.42 7.75
N ALA A 364 -1.85 13.31 7.01
CA ALA A 364 -0.74 12.85 6.19
C ALA A 364 -0.93 13.20 4.70
N SER A 365 -1.88 14.06 4.35
CA SER A 365 -2.20 14.40 2.96
C SER A 365 -1.02 15.06 2.22
N PRO A 366 -1.00 14.97 0.87
CA PRO A 366 -1.92 14.19 0.04
C PRO A 366 -1.72 12.68 0.21
N ALA A 367 -2.74 11.89 -0.15
CA ALA A 367 -2.62 10.44 -0.16
C ALA A 367 -1.80 10.00 -1.38
N THR A 368 -0.73 9.25 -1.14
CA THR A 368 0.15 8.72 -2.20
C THR A 368 -0.32 7.33 -2.67
N ARG A 369 0.21 6.85 -3.80
CA ARG A 369 0.10 5.45 -4.24
C ARG A 369 1.01 4.53 -3.43
N GLU A 370 2.21 5.01 -3.10
CA GLU A 370 3.31 4.20 -2.56
C GLU A 370 3.95 4.86 -1.34
N VAL A 371 4.34 4.04 -0.39
CA VAL A 371 5.06 4.45 0.81
C VAL A 371 6.37 3.71 0.90
N GLY A 372 7.37 4.37 1.48
CA GLY A 372 8.69 3.82 1.68
C GLY A 372 9.11 3.81 3.15
N PHE A 373 9.98 2.87 3.47
CA PHE A 373 10.65 2.76 4.75
C PHE A 373 12.14 2.73 4.50
N ARG A 374 12.92 3.56 5.20
CA ARG A 374 14.37 3.64 4.98
C ARG A 374 15.13 3.85 6.28
N TYR A 375 16.24 3.15 6.45
CA TYR A 375 17.11 3.41 7.60
C TYR A 375 17.68 4.84 7.53
N SER A 376 17.78 5.50 8.68
CA SER A 376 18.37 6.85 8.78
C SER A 376 19.86 6.88 8.43
N SER A 377 20.54 5.73 8.49
CA SER A 377 21.91 5.58 8.00
C SER A 377 21.99 5.58 6.47
N GLY A 378 20.86 5.49 5.76
CA GLY A 378 20.72 5.41 4.30
C GLY A 378 20.72 3.97 3.77
N THR A 379 20.75 3.82 2.45
CA THR A 379 20.74 2.52 1.77
C THR A 379 22.14 2.00 1.44
N SER A 380 22.22 0.76 0.95
CA SER A 380 23.40 0.17 0.32
C SER A 380 22.99 -0.88 -0.73
N PRO A 381 23.85 -1.25 -1.68
CA PRO A 381 23.57 -2.40 -2.54
C PRO A 381 23.33 -3.66 -1.71
N GLY A 382 22.22 -4.35 -2.00
CA GLY A 382 21.88 -5.64 -1.42
C GLY A 382 22.06 -6.79 -2.42
N PRO A 383 21.70 -8.01 -2.03
CA PRO A 383 21.83 -9.18 -2.88
C PRO A 383 20.93 -9.04 -4.11
N ARG A 384 21.46 -9.48 -5.27
CA ARG A 384 20.68 -9.71 -6.49
C ARG A 384 19.88 -8.51 -7.00
N GLY A 385 20.23 -7.28 -6.62
CA GLY A 385 19.54 -6.06 -7.07
C GLY A 385 18.57 -5.45 -6.05
N ILE A 386 18.33 -6.11 -4.92
CA ILE A 386 17.58 -5.53 -3.79
C ILE A 386 18.36 -4.34 -3.22
N VAL A 387 17.67 -3.23 -2.95
CA VAL A 387 18.27 -2.08 -2.25
C VAL A 387 18.18 -2.32 -0.75
N ALA A 388 19.31 -2.68 -0.14
CA ALA A 388 19.35 -2.89 1.30
C ALA A 388 19.12 -1.57 2.05
N GLY A 389 18.35 -1.66 3.12
CA GLY A 389 17.99 -0.57 4.00
C GLY A 389 16.83 0.29 3.52
N GLN A 390 16.11 -0.16 2.50
CA GLN A 390 14.86 0.41 2.01
C GLN A 390 13.81 -0.69 1.80
N PHE A 391 12.55 -0.33 1.95
CA PHE A 391 11.40 -1.12 1.53
C PHE A 391 10.32 -0.18 1.00
N ILE A 392 9.89 -0.34 -0.24
CA ILE A 392 8.81 0.44 -0.87
C ILE A 392 7.63 -0.49 -1.15
N GLN A 393 6.41 -0.02 -0.95
CA GLN A 393 5.23 -0.78 -1.35
C GLN A 393 4.06 0.13 -1.72
N PRO A 394 3.12 -0.37 -2.54
CA PRO A 394 1.81 0.23 -2.68
C PRO A 394 1.06 0.29 -1.34
N ILE A 395 0.13 1.24 -1.22
CA ILE A 395 -0.86 1.22 -0.15
C ILE A 395 -1.98 0.26 -0.54
N PHE A 396 -2.05 -0.86 0.19
CA PHE A 396 -3.09 -1.87 0.01
C PHE A 396 -4.40 -1.53 0.72
N ASP A 397 -4.37 -0.62 1.69
CA ASP A 397 -5.53 -0.30 2.53
C ASP A 397 -5.63 1.21 2.76
N PHE A 398 -6.44 1.86 1.93
CA PHE A 398 -6.91 3.22 2.15
C PHE A 398 -8.15 3.18 3.04
N ILE A 399 -8.06 3.85 4.18
CA ILE A 399 -9.16 3.95 5.13
C ILE A 399 -9.93 5.24 4.83
N PHE A 400 -11.03 5.12 4.11
CA PHE A 400 -11.97 6.23 3.89
C PHE A 400 -12.70 6.58 5.20
N PRO A 401 -13.03 7.87 5.43
CA PRO A 401 -13.76 8.27 6.63
C PRO A 401 -15.15 7.63 6.72
N GLU A 402 -15.56 7.34 7.95
CA GLU A 402 -16.87 6.74 8.25
C GLU A 402 -17.84 7.77 8.82
N LEU A 403 -19.14 7.61 8.52
CA LEU A 403 -20.18 8.51 9.00
C LEU A 403 -20.44 8.33 10.50
N ILE A 404 -20.43 9.44 11.26
CA ILE A 404 -20.73 9.37 12.71
C ILE A 404 -22.23 9.54 13.01
N THR A 405 -23.00 10.11 12.08
CA THR A 405 -24.47 10.20 12.20
C THR A 405 -25.13 9.04 11.49
N PHE A 406 -25.39 7.96 12.24
CA PHE A 406 -26.04 6.75 11.70
C PHE A 406 -27.40 7.06 11.06
N GLY A 407 -27.60 6.55 9.84
CA GLY A 407 -28.84 6.73 9.07
C GLY A 407 -28.91 8.00 8.22
N ALA A 408 -27.92 8.89 8.31
CA ALA A 408 -27.73 9.93 7.31
C ALA A 408 -27.16 9.32 6.00
N ASN A 409 -27.17 10.11 4.93
CA ASN A 409 -26.55 9.70 3.66
C ASN A 409 -25.04 9.54 3.86
N GLU A 410 -24.47 8.44 3.38
CA GLU A 410 -23.02 8.25 3.33
C GLU A 410 -22.39 9.31 2.44
N VAL A 411 -21.15 9.68 2.76
CA VAL A 411 -20.39 10.65 1.97
C VAL A 411 -19.63 9.90 0.87
N PRO A 412 -19.59 10.41 -0.37
CA PRO A 412 -18.79 9.81 -1.43
C PRO A 412 -17.32 9.65 -1.02
N ASN A 413 -16.68 8.58 -1.48
CA ASN A 413 -15.24 8.40 -1.33
C ASN A 413 -14.50 9.57 -2.00
N GLN A 414 -13.69 10.30 -1.23
CA GLN A 414 -12.93 11.47 -1.71
C GLN A 414 -11.70 11.03 -2.52
N PHE A 415 -11.89 10.74 -3.81
CA PHE A 415 -10.79 10.41 -4.71
C PHE A 415 -9.99 11.63 -5.18
N ASP A 416 -10.52 12.85 -5.00
CA ASP A 416 -9.88 14.11 -5.40
C ASP A 416 -8.65 14.46 -4.55
N VAL A 417 -8.59 13.98 -3.31
CA VAL A 417 -7.42 14.11 -2.41
C VAL A 417 -6.36 13.02 -2.62
N ILE A 418 -6.54 12.18 -3.64
CA ILE A 418 -5.61 11.13 -4.06
C ILE A 418 -5.01 11.54 -5.42
N PRO A 419 -3.86 12.26 -5.45
CA PRO A 419 -3.38 12.91 -6.66
C PRO A 419 -3.10 11.97 -7.82
N PHE A 420 -2.66 10.75 -7.56
CA PHE A 420 -2.38 9.79 -8.64
C PHE A 420 -3.64 9.36 -9.41
N LEU A 421 -4.82 9.47 -8.78
CA LEU A 421 -6.12 9.27 -9.43
C LEU A 421 -6.63 10.56 -10.08
N ALA A 422 -6.54 11.68 -9.34
CA ALA A 422 -7.11 12.97 -9.72
C ALA A 422 -6.30 13.71 -10.80
N LEU A 423 -4.99 13.53 -10.84
CA LEU A 423 -4.05 14.27 -11.66
C LEU A 423 -3.29 13.38 -12.65
N GLY A 424 -3.00 12.13 -12.28
CA GLY A 424 -2.20 11.19 -13.06
C GLY A 424 -0.93 10.74 -12.35
N SER A 425 -0.10 9.92 -13.02
CA SER A 425 1.09 9.28 -12.41
C SER A 425 2.33 9.31 -13.31
N GLY A 426 2.43 10.30 -14.20
CA GLY A 426 3.56 10.40 -15.11
C GLY A 426 3.56 9.31 -16.20
N PRO A 427 4.72 9.03 -16.83
CA PRO A 427 4.86 7.98 -17.82
C PRO A 427 4.44 6.61 -17.28
N LEU A 428 3.67 5.86 -18.06
CA LEU A 428 3.28 4.50 -17.74
C LEU A 428 4.50 3.58 -17.80
N GLU A 429 4.84 3.02 -16.65
CA GLU A 429 5.71 1.85 -16.51
C GLU A 429 4.85 0.59 -16.49
N LEU A 430 5.22 -0.41 -17.30
CA LEU A 430 4.48 -1.67 -17.36
C LEU A 430 4.81 -2.51 -16.13
N GLY A 431 3.79 -3.04 -15.47
CA GLY A 431 4.00 -3.87 -14.28
C GLY A 431 4.57 -5.24 -14.59
N ASN A 432 4.39 -5.76 -15.82
CA ASN A 432 5.03 -7.00 -16.24
C ASN A 432 6.57 -6.85 -16.32
N PRO A 433 7.36 -7.52 -15.46
CA PRO A 433 8.82 -7.37 -15.44
C PRO A 433 9.52 -7.93 -16.69
N LEU A 434 8.81 -8.70 -17.51
CA LEU A 434 9.31 -9.23 -18.79
C LEU A 434 8.86 -8.42 -20.00
N ALA A 435 7.99 -7.41 -19.82
CA ALA A 435 7.53 -6.60 -20.93
C ALA A 435 8.61 -5.63 -21.39
N ALA A 436 8.75 -5.49 -22.71
CA ALA A 436 9.56 -4.42 -23.27
C ALA A 436 8.90 -3.06 -22.97
N PRO A 437 9.68 -2.00 -22.76
CA PRO A 437 9.15 -0.65 -22.62
C PRO A 437 8.23 -0.29 -23.79
N LEU A 438 7.21 0.54 -23.51
CA LEU A 438 6.29 1.01 -24.54
C LEU A 438 7.04 1.74 -25.65
N ALA A 439 6.75 1.38 -26.91
CA ALA A 439 7.36 2.02 -28.08
C ALA A 439 7.04 3.53 -28.19
N SER A 440 5.96 3.96 -27.55
CA SER A 440 5.59 5.37 -27.42
C SER A 440 5.27 5.66 -25.96
N PRO A 441 6.04 6.55 -25.29
CA PRO A 441 5.75 6.92 -23.92
C PRO A 441 4.32 7.43 -23.79
N THR A 442 3.57 6.87 -22.87
CA THR A 442 2.17 7.23 -22.62
C THR A 442 2.07 7.74 -21.19
N ILE A 443 1.46 8.91 -20.98
CA ILE A 443 1.28 9.48 -19.64
C ILE A 443 -0.03 8.95 -19.02
N VAL A 444 0.05 8.44 -17.79
CA VAL A 444 -1.09 8.12 -16.94
C VAL A 444 -1.74 9.42 -16.50
N GLY A 445 -2.93 9.72 -17.00
CA GLY A 445 -3.68 10.93 -16.62
C GLY A 445 -4.77 10.69 -15.57
N GLN A 446 -5.58 11.71 -15.31
CA GLN A 446 -6.78 11.60 -14.46
C GLN A 446 -7.71 10.46 -14.91
N LEU A 447 -8.34 9.77 -13.94
CA LEU A 447 -9.34 8.74 -14.24
C LEU A 447 -10.49 9.27 -15.11
N SER A 448 -10.86 8.54 -16.15
CA SER A 448 -11.95 8.92 -17.07
C SER A 448 -12.83 7.73 -17.47
N PRO A 449 -14.14 7.71 -17.12
CA PRO A 449 -14.87 8.74 -16.37
C PRO A 449 -14.39 8.90 -14.92
N TRP A 450 -14.58 10.09 -14.35
CA TRP A 450 -14.17 10.39 -12.98
C TRP A 450 -15.14 9.75 -11.97
N PRO A 451 -14.65 9.03 -10.93
CA PRO A 451 -15.49 8.41 -9.90
C PRO A 451 -15.99 9.39 -8.83
N GLY A 452 -16.28 10.64 -9.18
CA GLY A 452 -16.74 11.64 -8.22
C GLY A 452 -17.47 12.82 -8.88
N ASN A 453 -17.95 13.75 -8.06
CA ASN A 453 -18.59 14.99 -8.51
C ASN A 453 -18.34 16.09 -7.46
N PRO A 454 -17.75 17.25 -7.84
CA PRO A 454 -17.33 17.66 -9.17
C PRO A 454 -16.12 16.87 -9.71
N VAL A 455 -15.91 16.96 -11.02
CA VAL A 455 -14.70 16.44 -11.68
C VAL A 455 -13.54 17.43 -11.45
N PRO A 456 -12.41 17.03 -10.85
CA PRO A 456 -11.24 17.88 -10.70
C PRO A 456 -10.70 18.30 -12.07
N ALA A 457 -10.03 19.45 -12.13
CA ALA A 457 -9.39 19.88 -13.36
C ALA A 457 -8.28 18.87 -13.76
N PRO A 458 -8.25 18.37 -15.01
CA PRO A 458 -7.23 17.44 -15.44
C PRO A 458 -5.88 18.14 -15.57
N THR A 459 -4.80 17.40 -15.31
CA THR A 459 -3.43 17.86 -15.57
C THR A 459 -3.18 17.98 -17.06
N SER A 460 -2.64 19.12 -17.50
CA SER A 460 -2.18 19.31 -18.88
C SER A 460 -0.67 19.12 -18.97
N CYS A 461 -0.24 17.96 -19.48
CA CYS A 461 1.17 17.66 -19.65
C CYS A 461 1.66 18.02 -21.07
N PRO A 462 2.91 18.51 -21.22
CA PRO A 462 3.53 18.63 -22.53
C PRO A 462 3.62 17.24 -23.20
N PRO A 463 3.55 17.16 -24.54
CA PRO A 463 3.66 15.87 -25.21
C PRO A 463 5.00 15.21 -24.86
N PRO A 464 5.01 13.91 -24.51
CA PRO A 464 6.23 13.21 -24.15
C PRO A 464 7.21 13.28 -25.32
N SER A 465 8.45 13.68 -25.04
CA SER A 465 9.50 13.72 -26.06
C SER A 465 9.82 12.29 -26.50
N ALA A 466 9.88 12.04 -27.81
CA ALA A 466 10.26 10.73 -28.34
C ALA A 466 11.67 10.38 -27.85
N VAL A 467 11.81 9.28 -27.13
CA VAL A 467 13.10 8.78 -26.69
C VAL A 467 13.80 8.17 -27.91
N THR A 468 14.86 8.79 -28.42
CA THR A 468 15.79 8.12 -29.35
C THR A 468 16.38 6.92 -28.64
N SER A 469 16.19 5.72 -29.20
CA SER A 469 16.73 4.48 -28.67
C SER A 469 18.26 4.57 -28.52
N THR A 470 18.76 4.60 -27.29
CA THR A 470 20.11 4.13 -27.00
C THR A 470 19.99 2.69 -26.50
N THR A 471 20.70 1.81 -27.18
CA THR A 471 20.93 0.39 -26.85
C THR A 471 21.17 0.18 -25.35
N PRO A 472 20.71 -0.94 -24.74
CA PRO A 472 20.90 -1.17 -23.31
C PRO A 472 22.39 -1.18 -22.98
N THR A 473 22.83 -0.16 -22.24
CA THR A 473 24.17 -0.13 -21.66
C THR A 473 24.10 -0.88 -20.35
N THR A 474 24.88 -1.95 -20.28
CA THR A 474 25.24 -2.66 -19.06
C THR A 474 25.65 -1.69 -17.95
N THR A 475 25.07 -1.90 -16.76
CA THR A 475 25.52 -1.38 -15.45
C THR A 475 25.43 0.14 -15.27
N PRO A 476 24.67 0.66 -14.29
CA PRO A 476 24.87 2.02 -13.85
C PRO A 476 26.22 2.10 -13.14
N SER A 477 27.24 2.53 -13.89
CA SER A 477 28.41 3.17 -13.30
C SER A 477 27.92 4.40 -12.53
N ALA A 478 28.35 4.51 -11.27
CA ALA A 478 28.03 5.61 -10.38
C ALA A 478 28.15 6.95 -11.12
N THR A 479 27.01 7.62 -11.35
CA THR A 479 27.02 9.03 -11.68
C THR A 479 27.48 9.76 -10.42
N PRO A 480 28.45 10.67 -10.48
CA PRO A 480 28.87 11.41 -9.31
C PRO A 480 27.65 12.13 -8.74
N SER A 481 27.31 11.82 -7.50
CA SER A 481 26.20 12.46 -6.80
C SER A 481 26.33 13.96 -6.93
N SER A 482 25.26 14.65 -7.33
CA SER A 482 25.09 16.03 -6.92
C SER A 482 25.34 16.10 -5.41
N PRO A 483 26.05 17.11 -4.90
CA PRO A 483 26.34 17.19 -3.48
C PRO A 483 25.04 17.08 -2.68
N PRO A 484 25.02 16.33 -1.56
CA PRO A 484 23.84 16.22 -0.72
C PRO A 484 23.31 17.62 -0.40
N PRO A 485 21.97 17.81 -0.27
CA PRO A 485 21.42 19.10 0.12
C PRO A 485 22.18 19.60 1.35
N ALA A 486 22.69 20.83 1.29
CA ALA A 486 23.55 21.37 2.33
C ALA A 486 22.82 21.33 3.66
N LYS A 487 23.30 20.49 4.59
CA LYS A 487 22.78 20.41 5.96
C LYS A 487 22.77 21.80 6.57
N ASP A 488 21.66 22.15 7.20
CA ASP A 488 21.54 23.44 7.84
C ASP A 488 22.21 23.45 9.22
N ILE A 489 22.58 24.64 9.67
CA ILE A 489 23.19 24.88 10.98
C ILE A 489 22.10 25.50 11.86
N ILE A 490 21.72 24.76 12.89
CA ILE A 490 20.80 25.20 13.92
C ILE A 490 21.58 25.98 14.98
N THR A 491 21.00 27.06 15.49
CA THR A 491 21.55 27.80 16.64
C THR A 491 20.42 28.06 17.62
N ILE A 492 20.59 27.67 18.89
CA ILE A 492 19.68 28.10 19.95
C ILE A 492 20.07 29.53 20.34
N VAL A 493 19.19 30.48 20.06
CA VAL A 493 19.38 31.91 20.33
C VAL A 493 19.09 32.21 21.80
N SER A 494 18.07 31.57 22.37
CA SER A 494 17.78 31.63 23.80
C SER A 494 17.00 30.41 24.26
N ALA A 495 17.24 29.96 25.48
CA ALA A 495 16.42 29.00 26.19
C ALA A 495 16.19 29.52 27.62
N SER A 496 14.94 29.64 28.03
CA SER A 496 14.59 30.15 29.36
C SER A 496 13.47 29.32 29.97
N SER A 497 13.51 29.14 31.29
CA SER A 497 12.48 28.41 32.04
C SER A 497 11.89 29.28 33.13
N ARG A 498 10.56 29.27 33.27
CA ARG A 498 9.83 29.94 34.35
C ARG A 498 8.98 28.91 35.09
N ASN A 499 9.17 28.80 36.40
CA ASN A 499 8.31 27.97 37.24
C ASN A 499 7.15 28.80 37.80
N GLN A 500 5.92 28.29 37.67
CA GLN A 500 4.75 28.81 38.36
C GLN A 500 3.91 27.66 38.89
N LYS A 501 3.67 27.63 40.21
CA LYS A 501 2.80 26.66 40.90
C LYS A 501 3.07 25.18 40.52
N GLY A 502 4.33 24.79 40.37
CA GLY A 502 4.72 23.39 40.10
C GLY A 502 4.78 22.99 38.62
N GLN A 503 4.43 23.90 37.71
CA GLN A 503 4.62 23.74 36.27
C GLN A 503 5.78 24.63 35.80
N THR A 504 6.69 24.09 35.01
CA THR A 504 7.81 24.83 34.42
C THR A 504 7.53 25.03 32.95
N THR A 505 7.39 26.29 32.52
CA THR A 505 7.29 26.65 31.10
C THR A 505 8.68 26.96 30.57
N THR A 506 9.12 26.21 29.58
CA THR A 506 10.39 26.41 28.87
C THR A 506 10.11 27.02 27.51
N THR A 507 10.68 28.21 27.29
CA THR A 507 10.61 28.95 26.02
C THR A 507 11.96 28.92 25.35
N VAL A 508 12.00 28.43 24.11
CA VAL A 508 13.20 28.38 23.28
C VAL A 508 12.99 29.21 22.02
N VAL A 509 14.02 29.99 21.66
CA VAL A 509 14.15 30.65 20.36
C VAL A 509 15.38 30.08 19.67
N ALA A 510 15.22 29.66 18.42
CA ALA A 510 16.31 29.10 17.61
C ALA A 510 16.30 29.70 16.19
N SER A 511 17.40 29.56 15.48
CA SER A 511 17.53 29.96 14.07
C SER A 511 18.18 28.85 13.26
N SER A 512 17.87 28.81 11.97
CA SER A 512 18.60 28.03 10.97
C SER A 512 19.25 28.98 9.98
N ASN A 513 20.43 28.62 9.47
CA ASN A 513 21.06 29.34 8.35
C ASN A 513 20.37 29.05 7.00
N ASN A 514 19.39 28.14 6.95
CA ASN A 514 18.61 27.84 5.76
C ASN A 514 17.16 28.37 5.91
N PRO A 515 16.70 29.27 5.04
CA PRO A 515 15.37 29.84 5.13
C PRO A 515 14.24 28.84 4.86
N ALA A 516 14.52 27.67 4.26
CA ALA A 516 13.55 26.60 4.04
C ALA A 516 13.39 25.65 5.23
N ALA A 517 14.22 25.77 6.28
CA ALA A 517 14.18 24.88 7.43
C ALA A 517 12.87 25.02 8.22
N GLN A 518 12.36 23.89 8.72
CA GLN A 518 11.46 23.83 9.87
C GLN A 518 12.19 23.23 11.07
N LEU A 519 12.04 23.85 12.24
CA LEU A 519 12.68 23.43 13.49
C LEU A 519 11.68 22.77 14.44
N PHE A 520 12.15 21.78 15.20
CA PHE A 520 11.38 21.07 16.22
C PHE A 520 12.13 21.09 17.55
N MET A 521 11.42 21.28 18.65
CA MET A 521 11.97 21.25 20.00
C MET A 521 11.46 20.03 20.77
N ALA A 522 12.38 19.26 21.36
CA ALA A 522 12.10 18.21 22.33
C ALA A 522 12.59 18.62 23.72
N ILE A 523 11.92 18.14 24.77
CA ILE A 523 12.29 18.38 26.17
C ILE A 523 12.67 17.05 26.82
N THR A 524 13.82 17.05 27.52
CA THR A 524 14.22 15.96 28.41
C THR A 524 14.12 16.43 29.86
N GLY A 525 13.50 15.64 30.72
CA GLY A 525 13.31 15.97 32.14
C GLY A 525 12.45 14.94 32.86
N VAL A 526 11.74 15.39 33.91
CA VAL A 526 10.77 14.56 34.64
C VAL A 526 9.60 14.18 33.73
N ASP A 527 9.09 15.15 32.96
CA ASP A 527 8.16 14.91 31.87
C ASP A 527 8.89 15.15 30.55
N ASN A 528 9.17 14.07 29.82
CA ASN A 528 9.76 14.16 28.49
C ASN A 528 8.68 14.62 27.49
N VAL A 529 9.06 15.52 26.58
CA VAL A 529 8.19 15.96 25.49
C VAL A 529 8.88 15.63 24.17
N ALA A 530 8.17 14.88 23.33
CA ALA A 530 8.64 14.55 21.98
C ALA A 530 8.85 15.81 21.13
N ALA A 531 9.59 15.67 20.03
CA ALA A 531 9.87 16.78 19.13
C ALA A 531 8.58 17.45 18.65
N THR A 532 8.41 18.72 19.01
CA THR A 532 7.23 19.53 18.70
C THR A 532 7.63 20.66 17.77
N ALA A 533 6.88 20.89 16.70
CA ALA A 533 7.19 21.92 15.70
C ALA A 533 7.23 23.31 16.33
N MET A 534 8.27 24.08 16.00
CA MET A 534 8.43 25.46 16.44
C MET A 534 7.78 26.42 15.43
N THR A 535 7.24 27.53 15.92
CA THR A 535 6.61 28.54 15.05
C THR A 535 7.66 29.49 14.48
N LYS A 536 7.73 29.60 13.15
CA LYS A 536 8.58 30.57 12.46
C LYS A 536 8.04 31.99 12.64
N GLN A 537 8.89 32.90 13.10
CA GLN A 537 8.59 34.30 13.31
C GLN A 537 8.99 35.14 12.08
N ALA A 538 8.44 36.37 11.99
CA ALA A 538 8.70 37.29 10.88
C ALA A 538 10.18 37.69 10.72
N ASN A 539 10.98 37.59 11.77
CA ASN A 539 12.42 37.85 11.76
C ASN A 539 13.27 36.64 11.31
N GLY A 540 12.64 35.54 10.88
CA GLY A 540 13.32 34.31 10.45
C GLY A 540 13.74 33.36 11.57
N GLN A 541 13.51 33.70 12.84
CA GLN A 541 13.73 32.81 13.98
C GLN A 541 12.53 31.91 14.24
N PHE A 542 12.71 30.87 15.03
CA PHE A 542 11.68 29.92 15.44
C PHE A 542 11.51 30.00 16.94
N SER A 543 10.27 29.94 17.43
CA SER A 543 9.98 30.00 18.85
C SER A 543 8.95 28.96 19.25
N LEU A 544 9.15 28.34 20.41
CA LEU A 544 8.18 27.45 21.03
C LEU A 544 8.26 27.56 22.55
N ALA A 545 7.11 27.48 23.21
CA ALA A 545 6.99 27.40 24.65
C ALA A 545 6.20 26.14 25.04
N ILE A 546 6.78 25.31 25.89
CA ILE A 546 6.15 24.06 26.37
C ILE A 546 6.19 24.05 27.90
N SER A 547 5.09 23.61 28.52
CA SER A 547 4.93 23.51 29.97
C SER A 547 5.01 22.05 30.42
N THR A 548 5.95 21.73 31.32
CA THR A 548 6.17 20.39 31.88
C THR A 548 6.01 20.39 33.40
N LYS A 549 5.72 19.24 34.01
CA LYS A 549 5.82 19.07 35.47
C LYS A 549 7.29 18.93 35.85
N GLY A 550 7.73 19.69 36.85
CA GLY A 550 9.14 19.71 37.25
C GLY A 550 10.04 20.48 36.28
N LYS A 551 11.32 20.64 36.64
CA LYS A 551 12.31 21.38 35.82
C LYS A 551 12.90 20.45 34.75
N PRO A 552 12.90 20.82 33.46
CA PRO A 552 13.64 20.09 32.44
C PRO A 552 15.14 20.01 32.74
N SER A 553 15.79 18.95 32.26
CA SER A 553 17.25 18.81 32.27
C SER A 553 17.88 19.43 31.02
N SER A 554 17.22 19.32 29.87
CA SER A 554 17.71 19.86 28.60
C SER A 554 16.60 20.03 27.57
N VAL A 555 16.85 20.89 26.59
CA VAL A 555 16.08 21.02 25.35
C VAL A 555 16.94 20.63 24.18
N THR A 556 16.37 19.95 23.20
CA THR A 556 17.04 19.61 21.93
C THR A 556 16.26 20.19 20.78
N VAL A 557 16.93 20.97 19.93
CA VAL A 557 16.35 21.51 18.69
C VAL A 557 16.90 20.73 17.50
N THR A 558 16.00 20.29 16.63
CA THR A 558 16.29 19.53 15.40
C THR A 558 15.71 20.24 14.19
N SER A 559 16.25 19.97 13.00
CA SER A 559 15.81 20.55 11.73
C SER A 559 15.32 19.47 10.78
N SER A 560 14.31 19.81 9.98
CA SER A 560 13.82 19.03 8.84
C SER A 560 14.84 18.82 7.72
N LEU A 561 15.94 19.59 7.69
CA LEU A 561 16.98 19.50 6.66
C LEU A 561 18.21 18.69 7.10
N GLY A 562 18.08 17.91 8.18
CA GLY A 562 19.12 16.99 8.63
C GLY A 562 20.37 17.65 9.25
N GLY A 563 20.26 18.92 9.68
CA GLY A 563 21.25 19.58 10.51
C GLY A 563 21.48 18.85 11.85
N THR A 564 22.71 18.90 12.36
CA THR A 564 23.05 18.26 13.64
C THR A 564 22.18 18.83 14.76
N PRO A 565 21.49 17.99 15.56
CA PRO A 565 20.70 18.44 16.69
C PRO A 565 21.53 19.30 17.66
N VAL A 566 20.96 20.40 18.14
CA VAL A 566 21.60 21.25 19.16
C VAL A 566 20.87 21.06 20.47
N THR A 567 21.59 20.58 21.48
CA THR A 567 21.06 20.37 22.84
C THR A 567 21.62 21.41 23.79
N GLN A 568 20.75 22.04 24.57
CA GLN A 568 21.12 23.00 25.61
C GLN A 568 20.50 22.59 26.95
N ALA A 569 21.28 22.63 28.03
CA ALA A 569 20.75 22.48 29.38
C ALA A 569 19.93 23.72 29.78
N VAL A 570 18.80 23.55 30.48
CA VAL A 570 17.87 24.65 30.83
C VAL A 570 17.57 24.69 32.33
#